data_AF-A0A970DDZ9-F1
#
_entry.id   AF-A0A970DDZ9-F1
#
_cell.length_a   1.000
_cell.length_b   1.000
_cell.length_c   1.000
_cell.angle_alpha   90.00
_cell.angle_beta   90.00
_cell.angle_gamma   90.00
#
_symmetry.space_group_name_H-M   'P 1'
#
loop_
_entity.id
_entity.type
_entity.pdbx_description
1 polymer ?
#
loop_
_entity_poly.entity_id
_entity_poly.type
_entity_poly.pdbx_seq_one_letter_code
_entity_poly.pdbx_strand_id
1 'polypeptide(L)'
;MRYKQIILIICLLLLSNQLAYASGFYLHDNKQYWWYHSEDPYFYAVVPSNAERYTKKTLFGNEILEIAFDDGSTIMEIGSFKGKEVSEVVDFVGKKWTSMIDNLVVIANREITTSNDLKTFFYAIEGIGADGKKGMLRSVYFKKGDVVVYQAMFLESSKYKGDLQNHWLRAVNEFEW
;
A
#
# COMPACT_ATOMS: atom_id res chain seq x y z
N MET A 1 -5.38 39.21 -36.81
CA MET A 1 -5.25 39.44 -35.35
C MET A 1 -6.05 38.43 -34.53
N ARG A 2 -7.34 38.18 -34.85
CA ARG A 2 -8.22 37.24 -34.11
C ARG A 2 -7.72 35.79 -34.04
N TYR A 3 -7.14 35.24 -35.11
CA TYR A 3 -6.66 33.84 -35.10
C TYR A 3 -5.47 33.61 -34.16
N LYS A 4 -4.58 34.62 -33.98
CA LYS A 4 -3.44 34.52 -33.05
C LYS A 4 -3.90 34.51 -31.59
N GLN A 5 -4.97 35.22 -31.28
CA GLN A 5 -5.60 35.20 -29.95
C GLN A 5 -6.28 33.85 -29.68
N ILE A 6 -6.95 33.28 -30.68
CA ILE A 6 -7.58 31.95 -30.57
C ILE A 6 -6.51 30.85 -30.34
N ILE A 7 -5.40 30.88 -31.08
CA ILE A 7 -4.30 29.92 -30.91
C ILE A 7 -3.67 30.05 -29.51
N LEU A 8 -3.45 31.28 -29.04
CA LEU A 8 -2.90 31.52 -27.70
C LEU A 8 -3.81 30.99 -26.59
N ILE A 9 -5.14 31.18 -26.73
CA ILE A 9 -6.14 30.65 -25.79
C ILE A 9 -6.16 29.12 -25.81
N ILE A 10 -6.05 28.49 -26.98
CA ILE A 10 -5.97 27.03 -27.10
C ILE A 10 -4.67 26.50 -26.47
N CYS A 11 -3.54 27.17 -26.67
CA CYS A 11 -2.28 26.81 -26.03
C CYS A 11 -2.34 26.96 -24.50
N LEU A 12 -2.99 28.02 -23.99
CA LEU A 12 -3.20 28.23 -22.56
C LEU A 12 -4.14 27.18 -21.93
N LEU A 13 -5.16 26.74 -22.66
CA LEU A 13 -6.07 25.66 -22.23
C LEU A 13 -5.41 24.28 -22.24
N LEU A 14 -4.47 24.03 -23.15
CA LEU A 14 -3.69 22.78 -23.18
C LEU A 14 -2.64 22.72 -22.06
N LEU A 15 -2.11 23.89 -21.63
CA LEU A 15 -1.18 24.01 -20.51
C LEU A 15 -1.88 23.95 -19.13
N SER A 16 -3.20 24.12 -19.08
CA SER A 16 -3.98 24.05 -17.83
C SER A 16 -4.35 22.63 -17.37
N ASN A 17 -3.92 21.58 -18.09
CA ASN A 17 -3.89 20.22 -17.54
C ASN A 17 -2.71 20.12 -16.56
N GLN A 18 -2.81 20.83 -15.43
CA GLN A 18 -1.95 20.60 -14.29
C GLN A 18 -2.30 19.21 -13.75
N LEU A 19 -1.46 18.24 -14.10
CA LEU A 19 -1.15 16.99 -13.42
C LEU A 19 -2.18 16.57 -12.38
N ALA A 20 -3.22 15.89 -12.83
CA ALA A 20 -3.88 14.91 -11.98
C ALA A 20 -2.86 13.77 -11.80
N TYR A 21 -2.00 13.89 -10.79
CA TYR A 21 -1.18 12.77 -10.32
C TYR A 21 -2.15 11.72 -9.79
N ALA A 22 -2.47 10.76 -10.65
CA ALA A 22 -3.44 9.73 -10.35
C ALA A 22 -2.67 8.42 -10.23
N SER A 23 -2.80 7.79 -9.07
CA SER A 23 -2.43 6.40 -8.95
C SER A 23 -3.29 5.54 -9.90
N GLY A 24 -2.76 4.44 -10.42
CA GLY A 24 -3.39 3.65 -11.49
C GLY A 24 -3.12 2.15 -11.36
N PHE A 25 -3.91 1.34 -12.08
CA PHE A 25 -3.68 -0.10 -12.22
C PHE A 25 -3.24 -0.42 -13.64
N TYR A 26 -2.15 -1.18 -13.77
CA TYR A 26 -1.59 -1.64 -15.04
C TYR A 26 -1.53 -3.17 -15.10
N LEU A 27 -1.49 -3.71 -16.31
CA LEU A 27 -1.36 -5.15 -16.55
C LEU A 27 -0.04 -5.67 -15.97
N HIS A 28 -0.14 -6.75 -15.20
CA HIS A 28 1.01 -7.51 -14.73
C HIS A 28 1.21 -8.75 -15.62
N ASP A 29 2.44 -9.22 -15.80
CA ASP A 29 2.75 -10.39 -16.62
C ASP A 29 2.04 -11.65 -16.11
N ASN A 30 1.95 -11.78 -14.79
CA ASN A 30 1.08 -12.74 -14.13
C ASN A 30 -0.34 -12.18 -13.96
N LYS A 31 -1.32 -12.82 -14.62
CA LYS A 31 -2.75 -12.45 -14.63
C LYS A 31 -3.42 -12.44 -13.25
N GLN A 32 -2.83 -13.07 -12.25
CA GLN A 32 -3.31 -13.02 -10.87
C GLN A 32 -3.04 -11.69 -10.17
N TYR A 33 -2.38 -10.74 -10.84
CA TYR A 33 -1.94 -9.49 -10.25
C TYR A 33 -2.16 -8.28 -11.16
N TRP A 34 -2.15 -7.11 -10.56
CA TRP A 34 -2.00 -5.82 -11.21
C TRP A 34 -0.76 -5.12 -10.68
N TRP A 35 -0.17 -4.27 -11.50
CA TRP A 35 0.73 -3.23 -11.02
C TRP A 35 -0.11 -2.05 -10.52
N TYR A 36 -0.05 -1.77 -9.22
CA TYR A 36 -0.49 -0.49 -8.67
C TYR A 36 0.65 0.51 -8.78
N HIS A 37 0.38 1.63 -9.41
CA HIS A 37 1.34 2.70 -9.65
C HIS A 37 0.90 3.96 -8.92
N SER A 38 1.85 4.68 -8.34
CA SER A 38 1.67 6.04 -7.84
C SER A 38 2.67 6.94 -8.54
N GLU A 39 2.24 8.12 -8.97
CA GLU A 39 3.13 9.11 -9.59
C GLU A 39 3.84 10.00 -8.56
N ASP A 40 3.19 10.28 -7.43
CA ASP A 40 3.74 11.13 -6.39
C ASP A 40 3.32 10.68 -4.97
N PRO A 41 4.16 9.92 -4.25
CA PRO A 41 5.51 9.52 -4.64
C PRO A 41 5.52 8.47 -5.76
N TYR A 42 6.58 8.47 -6.58
CA TYR A 42 6.74 7.50 -7.67
C TYR A 42 7.09 6.11 -7.11
N PHE A 43 6.22 5.12 -7.33
CA PHE A 43 6.49 3.71 -7.01
C PHE A 43 5.53 2.77 -7.75
N TYR A 44 5.93 1.50 -7.86
CA TYR A 44 5.07 0.39 -8.26
C TYR A 44 4.95 -0.64 -7.15
N ALA A 45 3.76 -1.20 -6.99
CA ALA A 45 3.48 -2.27 -6.06
C ALA A 45 2.59 -3.33 -6.71
N VAL A 46 2.92 -4.59 -6.50
CA VAL A 46 2.09 -5.70 -6.98
C VAL A 46 0.88 -5.86 -6.07
N VAL A 47 -0.31 -5.87 -6.66
CA VAL A 47 -1.57 -6.15 -5.95
C VAL A 47 -2.28 -7.36 -6.58
N PRO A 48 -2.97 -8.20 -5.80
CA PRO A 48 -3.77 -9.29 -6.38
C PRO A 48 -4.86 -8.72 -7.28
N SER A 49 -5.26 -9.43 -8.33
CA SER A 49 -6.32 -9.02 -9.28
C SER A 49 -7.70 -9.61 -8.96
N ASN A 50 -7.76 -10.56 -8.03
CA ASN A 50 -8.93 -11.31 -7.63
C ASN A 50 -9.56 -10.82 -6.30
N ALA A 51 -9.21 -9.62 -5.84
CA ALA A 51 -9.82 -9.06 -4.64
C ALA A 51 -11.27 -8.66 -4.93
N GLU A 52 -12.11 -8.69 -3.89
CA GLU A 52 -13.52 -8.32 -4.00
C GLU A 52 -13.70 -6.82 -4.22
N ARG A 53 -12.82 -6.02 -3.60
CA ARG A 53 -12.91 -4.56 -3.66
C ARG A 53 -11.54 -3.90 -3.55
N TYR A 54 -11.37 -2.82 -4.32
CA TYR A 54 -10.26 -1.89 -4.25
C TYR A 54 -10.84 -0.52 -3.88
N THR A 55 -10.39 0.09 -2.80
CA THR A 55 -10.89 1.37 -2.30
C THR A 55 -9.74 2.32 -2.07
N LYS A 56 -9.68 3.38 -2.86
CA LYS A 56 -8.75 4.48 -2.63
C LYS A 56 -9.35 5.46 -1.63
N LYS A 57 -8.55 5.85 -0.64
CA LYS A 57 -8.91 6.80 0.41
C LYS A 57 -7.81 7.86 0.47
N THR A 58 -8.22 9.11 0.66
CA THR A 58 -7.29 10.20 0.96
C THR A 58 -7.53 10.62 2.41
N LEU A 59 -6.53 10.41 3.27
CA LEU A 59 -6.60 10.78 4.69
C LEU A 59 -5.52 11.82 4.98
N PHE A 60 -5.93 13.03 5.32
CA PHE A 60 -5.03 14.14 5.63
C PHE A 60 -3.96 14.39 4.56
N GLY A 61 -4.33 14.23 3.28
CA GLY A 61 -3.42 14.39 2.14
C GLY A 61 -2.57 13.16 1.81
N ASN A 62 -2.73 12.04 2.53
CA ASN A 62 -2.05 10.78 2.24
C ASN A 62 -2.99 9.84 1.49
N GLU A 63 -2.51 9.25 0.39
CA GLU A 63 -3.26 8.24 -0.35
C GLU A 63 -3.06 6.85 0.27
N ILE A 64 -4.17 6.13 0.39
CA ILE A 64 -4.22 4.76 0.88
C ILE A 64 -5.10 3.95 -0.08
N LEU A 65 -4.54 2.87 -0.64
CA LEU A 65 -5.28 1.84 -1.35
C LEU A 65 -5.57 0.69 -0.38
N GLU A 66 -6.85 0.45 -0.13
CA GLU A 66 -7.34 -0.72 0.60
C GLU A 66 -7.84 -1.78 -0.40
N ILE A 67 -7.45 -3.03 -0.18
CA ILE A 67 -7.75 -4.19 -1.03
C ILE A 67 -8.39 -5.23 -0.13
N ALA A 68 -9.68 -5.50 -0.33
CA ALA A 68 -10.47 -6.34 0.55
C ALA A 68 -10.75 -7.71 -0.08
N PHE A 69 -10.66 -8.73 0.76
CA PHE A 69 -11.04 -10.12 0.50
C PHE A 69 -11.95 -10.61 1.63
N ASP A 70 -12.67 -11.71 1.39
CA ASP A 70 -13.48 -12.40 2.39
C ASP A 70 -14.45 -11.44 3.11
N ASP A 71 -15.22 -10.66 2.36
CA ASP A 71 -16.16 -9.64 2.84
C ASP A 71 -15.51 -8.60 3.78
N GLY A 72 -14.22 -8.30 3.53
CA GLY A 72 -13.42 -7.35 4.31
C GLY A 72 -12.81 -7.92 5.59
N SER A 73 -12.93 -9.22 5.86
CA SER A 73 -12.24 -9.85 6.98
C SER A 73 -10.73 -10.06 6.74
N THR A 74 -10.29 -9.95 5.48
CA THR A 74 -8.89 -9.95 5.08
C THR A 74 -8.63 -8.67 4.28
N ILE A 75 -7.66 -7.86 4.72
CA ILE A 75 -7.34 -6.57 4.13
C ILE A 75 -5.86 -6.54 3.76
N MET A 76 -5.54 -6.14 2.53
CA MET A 76 -4.24 -5.60 2.18
C MET A 76 -4.34 -4.09 2.03
N GLU A 77 -3.30 -3.36 2.41
CA GLU A 77 -3.27 -1.92 2.36
C GLU A 77 -1.92 -1.44 1.85
N ILE A 78 -1.95 -0.44 0.96
CA ILE A 78 -0.76 0.27 0.49
C ILE A 78 -0.99 1.74 0.77
N GLY A 79 -0.05 2.41 1.41
CA GLY A 79 -0.12 3.85 1.60
C GLY A 79 1.24 4.50 1.62
N SER A 80 1.26 5.81 1.45
CA SER A 80 2.49 6.59 1.37
C SER A 80 2.43 7.84 2.24
N PHE A 81 3.54 8.13 2.90
CA PHE A 81 3.73 9.31 3.74
C PHE A 81 4.96 10.08 3.30
N LYS A 82 4.84 11.42 3.22
CA LYS A 82 5.97 12.33 2.98
C LYS A 82 6.39 13.01 4.27
N GLY A 83 7.70 13.22 4.44
CA GLY A 83 8.27 13.90 5.61
C GLY A 83 8.12 13.12 6.91
N LYS A 84 7.99 11.79 6.83
CA LYS A 84 7.79 10.90 7.98
C LYS A 84 8.91 9.88 8.11
N GLU A 85 9.27 9.59 9.35
CA GLU A 85 10.21 8.51 9.65
C GLU A 85 9.50 7.15 9.66
N VAL A 86 10.25 6.08 9.38
CA VAL A 86 9.70 4.71 9.34
C VAL A 86 9.00 4.38 10.65
N SER A 87 9.60 4.75 11.80
CA SER A 87 9.01 4.50 13.12
C SER A 87 7.66 5.18 13.32
N GLU A 88 7.47 6.41 12.80
CA GLU A 88 6.18 7.11 12.88
C GLU A 88 5.10 6.39 12.06
N VAL A 89 5.47 5.88 10.89
CA VAL A 89 4.55 5.13 10.02
C VAL A 89 4.25 3.74 10.59
N VAL A 90 5.24 3.07 11.18
CA VAL A 90 5.05 1.83 11.94
C VAL A 90 4.05 2.05 13.07
N ASP A 91 4.22 3.13 13.84
CA ASP A 91 3.32 3.51 14.91
C ASP A 91 1.89 3.78 14.40
N PHE A 92 1.74 4.50 13.30
CA PHE A 92 0.43 4.76 12.69
C PHE A 92 -0.29 3.47 12.29
N VAL A 93 0.41 2.62 11.51
CA VAL A 93 -0.16 1.36 11.02
C VAL A 93 -0.42 0.42 12.18
N GLY A 94 0.53 0.26 13.11
CA GLY A 94 0.39 -0.59 14.29
C GLY A 94 -0.80 -0.15 15.15
N LYS A 95 -0.87 1.13 15.54
CA LYS A 95 -1.94 1.67 16.40
C LYS A 95 -3.34 1.52 15.80
N LYS A 96 -3.45 1.58 14.47
CA LYS A 96 -4.73 1.32 13.77
C LYS A 96 -5.27 -0.08 14.11
N TRP A 97 -4.39 -1.07 14.26
CA TRP A 97 -4.77 -2.46 14.48
C TRP A 97 -4.73 -2.89 15.94
N THR A 98 -3.83 -2.33 16.76
CA THR A 98 -3.69 -2.74 18.16
C THR A 98 -4.95 -2.49 18.99
N SER A 99 -5.85 -1.60 18.58
CA SER A 99 -7.14 -1.39 19.26
C SER A 99 -8.17 -2.50 19.01
N MET A 100 -7.94 -3.35 17.99
CA MET A 100 -8.84 -4.44 17.60
C MET A 100 -8.39 -5.81 18.09
N ILE A 101 -7.21 -5.90 18.72
CA ILE A 101 -6.61 -7.15 19.18
C ILE A 101 -6.09 -7.04 20.61
N ASP A 102 -6.42 -8.02 21.43
CA ASP A 102 -5.91 -8.20 22.78
C ASP A 102 -4.70 -9.15 22.79
N ASN A 103 -3.95 -9.18 23.90
CA ASN A 103 -2.81 -10.09 24.11
C ASN A 103 -1.78 -10.05 22.97
N LEU A 104 -1.39 -8.82 22.58
CA LEU A 104 -0.50 -8.57 21.46
C LEU A 104 0.89 -9.17 21.67
N VAL A 105 1.39 -9.84 20.63
CA VAL A 105 2.76 -10.38 20.54
C VAL A 105 3.42 -9.82 19.28
N VAL A 106 4.63 -9.26 19.43
CA VAL A 106 5.47 -8.85 18.30
C VAL A 106 6.22 -10.07 17.76
N ILE A 107 5.95 -10.42 16.50
CA ILE A 107 6.56 -11.55 15.79
C ILE A 107 7.81 -11.11 15.04
N ALA A 108 7.80 -9.89 14.50
CA ALA A 108 8.93 -9.32 13.80
C ALA A 108 9.00 -7.81 14.04
N ASN A 109 10.22 -7.32 14.21
CA ASN A 109 10.53 -5.91 14.35
C ASN A 109 11.99 -5.69 13.93
N ARG A 110 12.25 -5.70 12.63
CA ARG A 110 13.62 -5.76 12.09
C ARG A 110 13.68 -5.31 10.64
N GLU A 111 14.87 -4.99 10.17
CA GLU A 111 15.12 -4.84 8.74
C GLU A 111 15.16 -6.19 8.03
N ILE A 112 14.72 -6.19 6.77
CA ILE A 112 14.83 -7.29 5.83
C ILE A 112 15.36 -6.77 4.49
N THR A 113 15.77 -7.69 3.63
CA THR A 113 16.10 -7.39 2.23
C THR A 113 15.15 -8.18 1.35
N THR A 114 14.51 -7.49 0.40
CA THR A 114 13.62 -8.10 -0.59
C THR A 114 14.41 -8.85 -1.66
N SER A 115 13.72 -9.62 -2.50
CA SER A 115 14.34 -10.36 -3.60
C SER A 115 14.92 -9.45 -4.70
N ASN A 116 14.55 -8.17 -4.75
CA ASN A 116 15.14 -7.15 -5.61
C ASN A 116 16.11 -6.21 -4.85
N ASP A 117 16.74 -6.71 -3.79
CA ASP A 117 17.80 -6.05 -3.02
C ASP A 117 17.41 -4.72 -2.33
N LEU A 118 16.12 -4.47 -2.14
CA LEU A 118 15.65 -3.32 -1.36
C LEU A 118 15.72 -3.65 0.13
N LYS A 119 16.47 -2.83 0.87
CA LYS A 119 16.41 -2.82 2.34
C LYS A 119 15.13 -2.13 2.78
N THR A 120 14.35 -2.82 3.61
CA THR A 120 13.06 -2.34 4.09
C THR A 120 12.84 -2.78 5.53
N PHE A 121 12.00 -2.07 6.27
CA PHE A 121 11.66 -2.45 7.63
C PHE A 121 10.47 -3.39 7.63
N PHE A 122 10.52 -4.46 8.43
CA PHE A 122 9.44 -5.43 8.59
C PHE A 122 8.95 -5.46 10.03
N TYR A 123 7.66 -5.21 10.19
CA TYR A 123 6.96 -5.28 11.46
C TYR A 123 5.82 -6.30 11.34
N ALA A 124 5.66 -7.15 12.35
CA ALA A 124 4.54 -8.08 12.41
C ALA A 124 4.12 -8.33 13.84
N ILE A 125 2.81 -8.39 14.04
CA ILE A 125 2.17 -8.65 15.32
C ILE A 125 1.05 -9.68 15.15
N GLU A 126 0.77 -10.37 16.24
CA GLU A 126 -0.39 -11.24 16.39
C GLU A 126 -1.11 -10.89 17.69
N GLY A 127 -2.41 -11.14 17.76
CA GLY A 127 -3.22 -10.96 18.95
C GLY A 127 -4.55 -11.69 18.82
N ILE A 128 -5.43 -11.53 19.80
CA ILE A 128 -6.76 -12.16 19.85
C ILE A 128 -7.81 -11.08 19.57
N GLY A 129 -8.61 -11.26 18.52
CA GLY A 129 -9.73 -10.37 18.21
C GLY A 129 -10.90 -10.56 19.17
N ALA A 130 -11.87 -9.64 19.10
CA ALA A 130 -13.09 -9.69 19.91
C ALA A 130 -13.94 -10.97 19.68
N ASP A 131 -13.76 -11.64 18.55
CA ASP A 131 -14.39 -12.92 18.21
C ASP A 131 -13.64 -14.14 18.78
N GLY A 132 -12.56 -13.92 19.55
CA GLY A 132 -11.73 -14.96 20.14
C GLY A 132 -10.71 -15.58 19.18
N LYS A 133 -10.64 -15.12 17.92
CA LYS A 133 -9.73 -15.68 16.92
C LYS A 133 -8.40 -14.94 16.91
N LYS A 134 -7.35 -15.63 16.46
CA LYS A 134 -6.01 -15.02 16.36
C LYS A 134 -5.92 -14.13 15.12
N GLY A 135 -5.86 -12.82 15.31
CA GLY A 135 -5.56 -11.85 14.25
C GLY A 135 -4.07 -11.67 14.03
N MET A 136 -3.67 -11.36 12.80
CA MET A 136 -2.30 -11.07 12.40
C MET A 136 -2.25 -9.78 11.60
N LEU A 137 -1.24 -8.95 11.90
CA LEU A 137 -0.79 -7.87 11.03
C LEU A 137 0.64 -8.17 10.58
N ARG A 138 0.89 -8.05 9.27
CA ARG A 138 2.23 -8.01 8.69
C ARG A 138 2.36 -6.69 7.93
N SER A 139 3.47 -5.99 8.09
CA SER A 139 3.71 -4.73 7.40
C SER A 139 5.18 -4.54 7.04
N VAL A 140 5.42 -4.02 5.84
CA VAL A 140 6.75 -3.61 5.36
C VAL A 140 6.76 -2.11 5.05
N TYR A 141 7.91 -1.47 5.23
CA TYR A 141 8.05 -0.01 5.13
C TYR A 141 9.30 0.33 4.32
N PHE A 142 9.06 0.73 3.08
CA PHE A 142 10.09 1.15 2.13
C PHE A 142 10.34 2.64 2.29
N LYS A 143 11.59 3.04 2.52
CA LYS A 143 11.99 4.46 2.59
C LYS A 143 12.87 4.84 1.41
N LYS A 144 12.56 5.98 0.76
CA LYS A 144 13.40 6.62 -0.27
C LYS A 144 13.32 8.13 -0.08
N GLY A 145 14.45 8.75 0.30
CA GLY A 145 14.47 10.17 0.66
C GLY A 145 13.57 10.46 1.86
N ASP A 146 12.65 11.40 1.70
CA ASP A 146 11.65 11.82 2.69
C ASP A 146 10.32 11.06 2.60
N VAL A 147 10.23 10.08 1.69
CA VAL A 147 9.03 9.27 1.47
C VAL A 147 9.15 7.93 2.17
N VAL A 148 8.05 7.52 2.83
CA VAL A 148 7.83 6.15 3.30
C VAL A 148 6.59 5.58 2.66
N VAL A 149 6.74 4.49 1.91
CA VAL A 149 5.62 3.67 1.40
C VAL A 149 5.51 2.43 2.28
N TYR A 150 4.32 2.15 2.78
CA TYR A 150 4.06 0.91 3.50
C TYR A 150 3.15 -0.01 2.71
N GLN A 151 3.35 -1.31 2.91
CA GLN A 151 2.38 -2.33 2.55
C GLN A 151 2.03 -3.10 3.82
N ALA A 152 0.75 -3.32 4.07
CA ALA A 152 0.27 -4.05 5.23
C ALA A 152 -0.76 -5.10 4.82
N MET A 153 -0.82 -6.20 5.55
CA MET A 153 -1.85 -7.22 5.45
C MET A 153 -2.38 -7.55 6.84
N PHE A 154 -3.69 -7.46 6.99
CA PHE A 154 -4.43 -7.83 8.19
C PHE A 154 -5.42 -8.94 7.89
N LEU A 155 -5.38 -10.01 8.69
CA LEU A 155 -6.22 -11.19 8.50
C LEU A 155 -6.26 -12.05 9.76
N GLU A 156 -7.20 -13.00 9.80
CA GLU A 156 -7.12 -14.12 10.73
C GLU A 156 -5.85 -14.95 10.44
N SER A 157 -5.01 -15.18 11.44
CA SER A 157 -3.68 -15.82 11.31
C SER A 157 -3.75 -17.18 10.60
N SER A 158 -4.82 -17.94 10.82
CA SER A 158 -5.06 -19.25 10.20
C SER A 158 -5.22 -19.21 8.68
N LYS A 159 -5.56 -18.03 8.13
CA LYS A 159 -5.71 -17.75 6.69
C LYS A 159 -4.39 -17.40 6.00
N TYR A 160 -3.31 -17.10 6.75
CA TYR A 160 -2.01 -16.77 6.17
C TYR A 160 -1.29 -18.03 5.63
N LYS A 161 -1.78 -18.53 4.50
CA LYS A 161 -1.28 -19.71 3.78
C LYS A 161 -1.76 -19.68 2.33
N GLY A 162 -1.15 -20.49 1.47
CA GLY A 162 -1.57 -20.61 0.07
C GLY A 162 -1.53 -19.27 -0.65
N ASP A 163 -2.62 -18.94 -1.36
CA ASP A 163 -2.69 -17.75 -2.21
C ASP A 163 -2.48 -16.44 -1.45
N LEU A 164 -3.06 -16.28 -0.26
CA LEU A 164 -2.87 -15.05 0.53
C LEU A 164 -1.40 -14.85 0.95
N GLN A 165 -0.74 -15.92 1.34
CA GLN A 165 0.69 -15.86 1.64
C GLN A 165 1.51 -15.53 0.39
N ASN A 166 1.18 -16.12 -0.76
CA ASN A 166 1.84 -15.84 -2.03
C ASN A 166 1.62 -14.39 -2.49
N HIS A 167 0.40 -13.87 -2.32
CA HIS A 167 0.07 -12.47 -2.59
C HIS A 167 0.90 -11.52 -1.74
N TRP A 168 1.00 -11.77 -0.43
CA TRP A 168 1.87 -11.00 0.46
C TRP A 168 3.33 -11.03 0.03
N LEU A 169 3.87 -12.24 -0.21
CA LEU A 169 5.28 -12.39 -0.57
C LEU A 169 5.63 -11.68 -1.88
N ARG A 170 4.76 -11.74 -2.90
CA ARG A 170 4.99 -11.00 -4.15
C ARG A 170 4.91 -9.50 -3.95
N ALA A 171 3.86 -9.01 -3.28
CA ALA A 171 3.68 -7.59 -3.02
C ALA A 171 4.93 -6.97 -2.34
N VAL A 172 5.51 -7.69 -1.37
CA VAL A 172 6.76 -7.29 -0.70
C VAL A 172 7.98 -7.37 -1.61
N ASN A 173 8.16 -8.47 -2.35
CA ASN A 173 9.40 -8.73 -3.08
C ASN A 173 9.49 -8.05 -4.44
N GLU A 174 8.37 -7.70 -5.04
CA GLU A 174 8.25 -7.11 -6.37
C GLU A 174 7.92 -5.60 -6.27
N PHE A 175 8.07 -4.99 -5.10
CA PHE A 175 7.93 -3.54 -4.93
C PHE A 175 9.06 -2.78 -5.65
N GLU A 176 8.73 -1.70 -6.37
CA GLU A 176 9.70 -0.91 -7.13
C GLU A 176 9.55 0.59 -6.87
N TRP A 177 10.68 1.30 -6.99
CA TRP A 177 10.86 2.72 -6.69
C TRP A 177 11.03 3.60 -7.92
#